data_AF-A0A8G1J0J2-F1
#
_entry.id   AF-A0A8G1J0J2-F1
#
_cell.length_a   1.000
_cell.length_b   1.000
_cell.length_c   1.000
_cell.angle_alpha   90.00
_cell.angle_beta   90.00
_cell.angle_gamma   90.00
#
_symmetry.space_group_name_H-M   'P 1'
#
loop_
_entity.id
_entity.type
_entity.pdbx_description
1 polymer ?
#
loop_
_entity_poly.entity_id
_entity_poly.type
_entity_poly.pdbx_seq_one_letter_code
_entity_poly.pdbx_strand_id
1 'polypeptide(L)'
;MNSASNTIDRPGTAKSIVTWVAAPVAWFLALLCWLFVGQGTTAVLIALLALPAPWLLWTAWRMPRPRLDTYLAEGGALLSGAIALYITVLAYMIANDGPAPLEFMLIYLGAAAVFIAAAIPLPGRRIAYGSAALACVVIGIGLRVLSSETSYYPGIDWVTKDELFAWAFLGLPALGALLQILWWLRRRNRTA
;
A
#
# COMPACT_ATOMS: atom_id res chain seq x y z
N MET A 1 -29.96 25.49 20.28
CA MET A 1 -29.46 26.24 19.10
C MET A 1 -28.40 25.39 18.42
N ASN A 2 -28.73 24.88 17.23
CA ASN A 2 -27.85 24.09 16.38
C ASN A 2 -26.75 24.98 15.80
N SER A 3 -25.53 24.84 16.30
CA SER A 3 -24.36 25.25 15.53
C SER A 3 -23.93 24.06 14.70
N ALA A 4 -24.59 23.89 13.54
CA ALA A 4 -24.01 23.12 12.45
C ALA A 4 -22.71 23.84 12.07
N SER A 5 -21.61 23.37 12.64
CA SER A 5 -20.27 23.75 12.25
C SER A 5 -20.16 23.48 10.76
N ASN A 6 -20.24 24.53 9.97
CA ASN A 6 -19.90 24.56 8.55
C ASN A 6 -18.43 24.11 8.39
N THR A 7 -18.19 22.81 8.38
CA THR A 7 -16.98 22.21 7.81
C THR A 7 -17.07 22.33 6.30
N ILE A 8 -16.90 23.55 5.82
CA ILE A 8 -16.59 23.82 4.42
C ILE A 8 -15.23 23.17 4.19
N ASP A 9 -15.19 22.17 3.32
CA ASP A 9 -13.98 21.65 2.70
C ASP A 9 -13.15 22.85 2.22
N ARG A 10 -12.13 23.27 2.98
CA ARG A 10 -11.20 24.28 2.48
C ARG A 10 -10.44 23.60 1.35
N PRO A 11 -10.61 24.00 0.08
CA PRO A 11 -9.77 23.49 -0.98
C PRO A 11 -8.33 23.81 -0.60
N GLY A 12 -7.45 22.83 -0.77
CA GLY A 12 -6.03 23.07 -0.62
C GLY A 12 -5.60 24.25 -1.47
N THR A 13 -4.66 25.04 -0.98
CA THR A 13 -4.03 26.04 -1.85
C THR A 13 -3.34 25.31 -2.99
N ALA A 14 -3.41 25.83 -4.22
CA ALA A 14 -2.83 25.17 -5.40
C ALA A 14 -1.36 24.75 -5.19
N LYS A 15 -0.59 25.51 -4.40
CA LYS A 15 0.79 25.16 -4.00
C LYS A 15 0.88 23.85 -3.20
N SER A 16 -0.05 23.61 -2.27
CA SER A 16 -0.12 22.39 -1.46
C SER A 16 -0.45 21.16 -2.30
N ILE A 17 -1.40 21.28 -3.22
CA ILE A 17 -1.77 20.21 -4.17
C ILE A 17 -0.57 19.82 -5.04
N VAL A 18 0.11 20.82 -5.61
CA VAL A 18 1.30 20.61 -6.46
C VAL A 18 2.39 19.88 -5.67
N THR A 19 2.63 20.22 -4.40
CA THR A 19 3.63 19.51 -3.58
C THR A 19 3.29 18.05 -3.33
N TRP A 20 2.01 17.71 -3.10
CA TRP A 20 1.61 16.32 -2.84
C TRP A 20 1.59 15.45 -4.10
N VAL A 21 1.41 16.05 -5.28
CA VAL A 21 1.55 15.37 -6.57
C VAL A 21 3.02 15.30 -7.00
N ALA A 22 3.84 16.29 -6.67
CA ALA A 22 5.25 16.30 -6.98
C ALA A 22 6.05 15.29 -6.12
N ALA A 23 5.67 15.07 -4.87
CA ALA A 23 6.35 14.11 -3.97
C ALA A 23 6.44 12.67 -4.53
N PRO A 24 5.35 12.01 -4.98
CA PRO A 24 5.42 10.66 -5.55
C PRO A 24 6.15 10.65 -6.89
N VAL A 25 6.03 11.72 -7.69
CA VAL A 25 6.77 11.86 -8.96
C VAL A 25 8.27 11.99 -8.71
N ALA A 26 8.69 12.82 -7.74
CA ALA A 26 10.08 12.99 -7.36
C ALA A 26 10.67 11.70 -6.78
N TRP A 27 9.89 10.99 -5.94
CA TRP A 27 10.28 9.68 -5.44
C TRP A 27 10.48 8.67 -6.59
N PHE A 28 9.55 8.63 -7.54
CA PHE A 28 9.64 7.74 -8.70
C PHE A 28 10.83 8.09 -9.61
N LEU A 29 11.08 9.38 -9.85
CA LEU A 29 12.26 9.83 -10.61
C LEU A 29 13.57 9.48 -9.89
N ALA A 30 13.62 9.61 -8.55
CA ALA A 30 14.78 9.19 -7.77
C ALA A 30 15.03 7.68 -7.87
N LEU A 31 13.95 6.89 -7.85
CA LEU A 31 14.00 5.45 -8.05
C LEU A 31 14.49 5.08 -9.46
N LEU A 32 14.00 5.76 -10.52
CA LEU A 32 14.49 5.58 -11.88
C LEU A 32 15.95 5.99 -12.03
N CYS A 33 16.36 7.11 -11.43
CA CYS A 33 17.76 7.52 -11.42
C CYS A 33 18.64 6.45 -10.77
N TRP A 34 18.21 5.87 -9.64
CA TRP A 34 18.93 4.78 -9.01
C TRP A 34 19.06 3.56 -9.95
N LEU A 35 17.97 3.17 -10.62
CA LEU A 35 17.93 2.02 -11.54
C LEU A 35 18.83 2.20 -12.79
N PHE A 36 18.85 3.40 -13.38
CA PHE A 36 19.45 3.61 -14.71
C PHE A 36 20.79 4.34 -14.70
N VAL A 37 21.15 5.03 -13.61
CA VAL A 37 22.40 5.83 -13.55
C VAL A 37 23.58 5.01 -12.98
N GLY A 38 23.35 3.77 -12.55
CA GLY A 38 24.41 2.76 -12.32
C GLY A 38 25.39 3.03 -11.17
N GLN A 39 25.21 4.11 -10.40
CA GLN A 39 26.08 4.48 -9.27
C GLN A 39 25.38 4.40 -7.90
N GLY A 40 24.18 3.83 -7.84
CA GLY A 40 23.41 3.72 -6.60
C GLY A 40 23.89 2.58 -5.71
N THR A 41 24.10 2.83 -4.41
CA THR A 41 24.33 1.76 -3.44
C THR A 41 23.01 1.10 -3.04
N THR A 42 23.07 -0.17 -2.62
CA THR A 42 21.89 -0.92 -2.12
C THR A 42 21.23 -0.22 -0.93
N ALA A 43 22.00 0.49 -0.11
CA ALA A 43 21.49 1.29 1.00
C ALA A 43 20.56 2.42 0.53
N VAL A 44 20.85 3.07 -0.61
CA VAL A 44 19.99 4.10 -1.20
C VAL A 44 18.68 3.49 -1.69
N LEU A 45 18.73 2.30 -2.32
CA LEU A 45 17.51 1.60 -2.73
C LEU A 45 16.63 1.27 -1.52
N ILE A 46 17.22 0.70 -0.46
CA ILE A 46 16.48 0.35 0.77
C ILE A 46 15.83 1.60 1.36
N ALA A 47 16.55 2.72 1.43
CA ALA A 47 16.00 3.98 1.90
C ALA A 47 14.84 4.46 1.02
N LEU A 48 15.00 4.43 -0.30
CA LEU A 48 13.94 4.81 -1.25
C LEU A 48 12.70 3.93 -1.09
N LEU A 49 12.86 2.61 -0.97
CA LEU A 49 11.75 1.68 -0.80
C LEU A 49 11.07 1.81 0.57
N ALA A 50 11.79 2.27 1.59
CA ALA A 50 11.24 2.48 2.93
C ALA A 50 10.47 3.81 3.06
N LEU A 51 10.79 4.84 2.28
CA LEU A 51 10.19 6.20 2.37
C LEU A 51 8.64 6.25 2.31
N PRO A 52 7.92 5.42 1.54
CA PRO A 52 6.47 5.45 1.51
C PRO A 52 5.82 5.15 2.87
N ALA A 53 6.46 4.33 3.71
CA ALA A 53 5.91 3.96 5.02
C ALA A 53 5.82 5.13 6.03
N PRO A 54 6.90 5.87 6.37
CA PRO A 54 6.82 7.03 7.24
C PRO A 54 5.96 8.14 6.63
N TRP A 55 5.93 8.27 5.29
CA TRP A 55 5.04 9.22 4.63
C TRP A 55 3.57 8.85 4.83
N LEU A 56 3.20 7.58 4.66
CA LEU A 56 1.84 7.11 4.94
C LEU A 56 1.45 7.31 6.41
N LEU A 57 2.33 7.01 7.35
CA LEU A 57 2.07 7.23 8.78
C LEU A 57 1.92 8.72 9.10
N TRP A 58 2.76 9.57 8.52
CA TRP A 58 2.67 11.02 8.69
C TRP A 58 1.34 11.56 8.17
N THR A 59 0.95 11.19 6.94
CA THR A 59 -0.33 11.62 6.36
C THR A 59 -1.51 11.08 7.18
N ALA A 60 -1.42 9.83 7.66
CA ALA A 60 -2.45 9.21 8.48
C ALA A 60 -2.65 9.90 9.86
N TRP A 61 -1.56 10.32 10.51
CA TRP A 61 -1.59 10.76 11.92
C TRP A 61 -1.54 12.29 12.10
N ARG A 62 -0.91 13.02 11.19
CA ARG A 62 -0.62 14.45 11.39
C ARG A 62 -1.50 15.37 10.55
N MET A 63 -2.07 14.90 9.44
CA MET A 63 -2.81 15.78 8.54
C MET A 63 -4.27 15.99 8.98
N PRO A 64 -4.76 17.25 8.97
CA PRO A 64 -6.15 17.55 9.28
C PRO A 64 -7.10 17.05 8.19
N ARG A 65 -8.31 16.63 8.61
CA ARG A 65 -9.38 16.10 7.75
C ARG A 65 -10.70 16.86 8.00
N PRO A 66 -11.58 17.00 7.00
CA PRO A 66 -11.43 16.58 5.59
C PRO A 66 -10.68 17.65 4.76
N ARG A 67 -9.66 17.25 3.99
CA ARG A 67 -8.96 18.12 3.03
C ARG A 67 -8.54 17.30 1.81
N LEU A 68 -8.70 17.88 0.61
CA LEU A 68 -8.28 17.27 -0.65
C LEU A 68 -6.78 16.93 -0.64
N ASP A 69 -5.96 17.84 -0.13
CA ASP A 69 -4.51 17.67 0.00
C ASP A 69 -4.13 16.42 0.78
N THR A 70 -4.83 16.15 1.87
CA THR A 70 -4.61 14.98 2.71
C THR A 70 -4.89 13.70 1.93
N TYR A 71 -5.93 13.69 1.09
CA TYR A 71 -6.28 12.53 0.28
C TYR A 71 -5.31 12.31 -0.88
N LEU A 72 -4.79 13.38 -1.48
CA LEU A 72 -3.76 13.29 -2.50
C LEU A 72 -2.44 12.81 -1.92
N ALA A 73 -2.04 13.31 -0.75
CA ALA A 73 -0.84 12.86 -0.04
C ALA A 73 -0.92 11.38 0.35
N GLU A 74 -2.07 10.96 0.88
CA GLU A 74 -2.34 9.57 1.25
C GLU A 74 -2.35 8.67 0.00
N GLY A 75 -3.02 9.08 -1.07
CA GLY A 75 -3.03 8.36 -2.35
C GLY A 75 -1.63 8.21 -2.96
N GLY A 76 -0.83 9.28 -2.91
CA GLY A 76 0.57 9.26 -3.36
C GLY A 76 1.44 8.32 -2.53
N ALA A 77 1.29 8.32 -1.20
CA ALA A 77 2.00 7.40 -0.32
C ALA A 77 1.59 5.94 -0.55
N LEU A 78 0.28 5.67 -0.74
CA LEU A 78 -0.23 4.33 -1.06
C LEU A 78 0.29 3.83 -2.41
N LEU A 79 0.26 4.67 -3.45
CA LEU A 79 0.77 4.30 -4.79
C LEU A 79 2.27 4.04 -4.75
N SER A 80 3.05 4.91 -4.11
CA SER A 80 4.51 4.74 -3.97
C SER A 80 4.83 3.48 -3.17
N GLY A 81 4.08 3.22 -2.09
CA GLY A 81 4.22 2.00 -1.29
C GLY A 81 3.87 0.73 -2.06
N ALA A 82 2.81 0.76 -2.88
CA ALA A 82 2.47 -0.34 -3.77
C ALA A 82 3.57 -0.62 -4.80
N ILE A 83 4.12 0.42 -5.44
CA ILE A 83 5.25 0.27 -6.38
C ILE A 83 6.48 -0.29 -5.65
N ALA A 84 6.80 0.21 -4.46
CA ALA A 84 7.93 -0.28 -3.67
C ALA A 84 7.79 -1.78 -3.34
N LEU A 85 6.61 -2.20 -2.87
CA LEU A 85 6.30 -3.60 -2.59
C LEU A 85 6.24 -4.45 -3.87
N TYR A 86 5.88 -3.88 -5.01
CA TYR A 86 5.89 -4.61 -6.28
C TYR A 86 7.32 -4.91 -6.73
N ILE A 87 8.21 -3.91 -6.64
CA ILE A 87 9.62 -4.04 -7.01
C ILE A 87 10.33 -5.07 -6.14
N THR A 88 10.01 -5.14 -4.84
CA THR A 88 10.57 -6.18 -3.99
C THR A 88 10.21 -7.58 -4.50
N VAL A 89 8.93 -7.84 -4.86
CA VAL A 89 8.57 -9.14 -5.46
C VAL A 89 9.26 -9.38 -6.78
N LEU A 90 9.29 -8.38 -7.67
CA LEU A 90 9.86 -8.55 -9.00
C LEU A 90 11.37 -8.86 -8.92
N ALA A 91 12.09 -8.25 -7.98
CA ALA A 91 13.48 -8.58 -7.71
C ALA A 91 13.65 -10.05 -7.27
N TYR A 92 12.72 -10.58 -6.48
CA TYR A 92 12.75 -11.98 -6.06
C TYR A 92 12.39 -12.94 -7.22
N MET A 93 11.33 -12.66 -7.97
CA MET A 93 10.90 -13.53 -9.07
C MET A 93 11.94 -13.63 -10.19
N ILE A 94 12.72 -12.57 -10.42
CA ILE A 94 13.81 -12.58 -11.40
C ILE A 94 15.02 -13.37 -10.88
N ALA A 95 15.28 -13.34 -9.56
CA ALA A 95 16.45 -13.99 -8.97
C ALA A 95 16.38 -15.53 -8.96
N ASN A 96 15.20 -16.14 -9.11
CA ASN A 96 14.99 -17.59 -9.36
C ASN A 96 15.71 -18.61 -8.45
N ASP A 97 16.23 -18.21 -7.30
CA ASP A 97 17.01 -19.07 -6.41
C ASP A 97 16.22 -19.48 -5.16
N GLY A 98 15.43 -20.56 -5.27
CA GLY A 98 14.91 -21.30 -4.12
C GLY A 98 13.88 -20.56 -3.24
N PRO A 99 13.66 -21.00 -1.98
CA PRO A 99 12.64 -20.44 -1.11
C PRO A 99 12.83 -18.95 -0.84
N ALA A 100 11.73 -18.20 -0.77
CA ALA A 100 11.78 -16.75 -0.54
C ALA A 100 12.56 -16.43 0.73
N PRO A 101 13.59 -15.54 0.67
CA PRO A 101 14.38 -15.16 1.84
C PRO A 101 13.47 -14.67 2.97
N LEU A 102 13.85 -14.98 4.21
CA LEU A 102 13.10 -14.58 5.39
C LEU A 102 12.91 -13.05 5.47
N GLU A 103 13.86 -12.29 4.92
CA GLU A 103 13.83 -10.84 4.77
C GLU A 103 12.60 -10.35 4.00
N PHE A 104 12.17 -11.05 2.93
CA PHE A 104 10.96 -10.69 2.17
C PHE A 104 9.71 -10.81 3.04
N MET A 105 9.57 -11.90 3.78
CA MET A 105 8.46 -12.09 4.70
C MET A 105 8.42 -10.95 5.74
N LEU A 106 9.56 -10.52 6.26
CA LEU A 106 9.65 -9.41 7.21
C LEU A 106 9.25 -8.07 6.58
N ILE A 107 9.61 -7.81 5.31
CA ILE A 107 9.21 -6.59 4.59
C ILE A 107 7.68 -6.51 4.48
N TYR A 108 7.02 -7.59 4.07
CA TYR A 108 5.55 -7.61 3.94
C TYR A 108 4.83 -7.55 5.29
N LEU A 109 5.35 -8.23 6.33
CA LEU A 109 4.79 -8.11 7.68
C LEU A 109 4.98 -6.70 8.25
N GLY A 110 6.12 -6.06 7.97
CA GLY A 110 6.37 -4.66 8.29
C GLY A 110 5.38 -3.73 7.59
N ALA A 111 5.15 -3.93 6.30
CA ALA A 111 4.14 -3.19 5.54
C ALA A 111 2.72 -3.39 6.09
N ALA A 112 2.35 -4.63 6.46
CA ALA A 112 1.08 -4.91 7.12
C ALA A 112 0.93 -4.13 8.43
N ALA A 113 1.98 -4.09 9.26
CA ALA A 113 1.99 -3.31 10.49
C ALA A 113 1.81 -1.81 10.23
N VAL A 114 2.44 -1.27 9.17
CA VAL A 114 2.27 0.13 8.75
C VAL A 114 0.82 0.41 8.34
N PHE A 115 0.18 -0.46 7.55
CA PHE A 115 -1.23 -0.29 7.19
C PHE A 115 -2.16 -0.36 8.40
N ILE A 116 -1.90 -1.27 9.34
CA ILE A 116 -2.65 -1.36 10.61
C ILE A 116 -2.48 -0.07 11.42
N ALA A 117 -1.24 0.41 11.58
CA ALA A 117 -0.94 1.64 12.30
C ALA A 117 -1.56 2.87 11.63
N ALA A 118 -1.59 2.92 10.31
CA ALA A 118 -2.27 3.98 9.56
C ALA A 118 -3.81 3.94 9.75
N ALA A 119 -4.39 2.76 9.94
CA ALA A 119 -5.83 2.58 10.14
C ALA A 119 -6.34 3.04 11.52
N ILE A 120 -5.48 3.12 12.54
CA ILE A 120 -5.85 3.49 13.92
C ILE A 120 -6.60 4.83 13.97
N PRO A 121 -6.04 5.96 13.47
CA PRO A 121 -6.72 7.25 13.48
C PRO A 121 -7.86 7.38 12.44
N LEU A 122 -8.09 6.36 11.61
CA LEU A 122 -8.93 6.42 10.41
C LEU A 122 -10.10 5.42 10.45
N PRO A 123 -11.11 5.59 11.32
CA PRO A 123 -12.21 4.64 11.46
C PRO A 123 -13.00 4.42 10.16
N GLY A 124 -13.09 5.45 9.31
CA GLY A 124 -13.79 5.37 8.03
C GLY A 124 -13.04 4.63 6.91
N ARG A 125 -11.79 4.19 7.13
CA ARG A 125 -10.96 3.54 6.10
C ARG A 125 -10.40 2.19 6.54
N ARG A 126 -10.79 1.70 7.72
CA ARG A 126 -10.25 0.46 8.31
C ARG A 126 -10.40 -0.76 7.40
N ILE A 127 -11.43 -0.82 6.57
CA ILE A 127 -11.63 -1.96 5.65
C ILE A 127 -10.59 -1.92 4.54
N ALA A 128 -10.38 -0.75 3.91
CA ALA A 128 -9.37 -0.59 2.87
C ALA A 128 -7.96 -0.88 3.39
N TYR A 129 -7.56 -0.25 4.49
CA TYR A 129 -6.26 -0.48 5.12
C TYR A 129 -6.09 -1.92 5.64
N GLY A 130 -7.15 -2.49 6.23
CA GLY A 130 -7.15 -3.88 6.70
C GLY A 130 -7.01 -4.89 5.57
N SER A 131 -7.63 -4.64 4.42
CA SER A 131 -7.47 -5.49 3.23
C SER A 131 -6.06 -5.41 2.64
N ALA A 132 -5.45 -4.22 2.62
CA ALA A 132 -4.07 -4.05 2.19
C ALA A 132 -3.08 -4.73 3.15
N ALA A 133 -3.35 -4.65 4.46
CA ALA A 133 -2.59 -5.40 5.46
C ALA A 133 -2.73 -6.92 5.26
N LEU A 134 -3.94 -7.41 5.01
CA LEU A 134 -4.19 -8.82 4.73
C LEU A 134 -3.48 -9.28 3.46
N ALA A 135 -3.52 -8.47 2.38
CA ALA A 135 -2.78 -8.73 1.16
C ALA A 135 -1.29 -8.90 1.43
N CYS A 136 -0.69 -7.99 2.22
CA CYS A 136 0.71 -8.09 2.60
C CYS A 136 1.00 -9.37 3.39
N VAL A 137 0.16 -9.74 4.36
CA VAL A 137 0.33 -10.99 5.14
C VAL A 137 0.24 -12.22 4.22
N VAL A 138 -0.76 -12.27 3.35
CA VAL A 138 -0.97 -13.39 2.41
C VAL A 138 0.21 -13.51 1.46
N ILE A 139 0.76 -12.40 0.95
CA ILE A 139 1.94 -12.41 0.08
C ILE A 139 3.18 -12.84 0.86
N GLY A 140 3.44 -12.25 2.03
CA GLY A 140 4.63 -12.53 2.83
C GLY A 140 4.70 -13.99 3.29
N ILE A 141 3.57 -14.56 3.71
CA ILE A 141 3.48 -15.97 4.10
C ILE A 141 3.39 -16.87 2.86
N GLY A 142 2.57 -16.50 1.88
CA GLY A 142 2.31 -17.26 0.67
C GLY A 142 3.56 -17.49 -0.17
N LEU A 143 4.40 -16.47 -0.37
CA LEU A 143 5.68 -16.61 -1.09
C LEU A 143 6.62 -17.62 -0.41
N ARG A 144 6.60 -17.70 0.92
CA ARG A 144 7.42 -18.66 1.68
C ARG A 144 6.87 -20.08 1.59
N VAL A 145 5.55 -20.25 1.60
CA VAL A 145 4.88 -21.55 1.48
C VAL A 145 4.95 -22.10 0.05
N LEU A 146 4.81 -21.23 -0.96
CA LEU A 146 4.83 -21.58 -2.39
C LEU A 146 6.23 -21.97 -2.92
N SER A 147 7.27 -21.70 -2.14
CA SER A 147 8.67 -21.89 -2.53
C SER A 147 9.41 -22.95 -1.70
N SER A 148 8.76 -23.58 -0.71
CA SER A 148 9.28 -24.82 -0.11
C SER A 148 9.18 -25.97 -1.10
N GLU A 149 10.18 -26.86 -1.12
CA GLU A 149 10.25 -28.06 -1.97
C GLU A 149 9.02 -28.97 -1.88
N THR A 150 8.23 -28.86 -0.81
CA THR A 150 6.85 -29.35 -0.71
C THR A 150 5.89 -28.47 -1.51
N SER A 151 6.14 -28.29 -2.81
CA SER A 151 5.18 -27.68 -3.73
C SER A 151 4.08 -28.69 -4.05
N TYR A 152 3.07 -28.79 -3.19
CA TYR A 152 1.80 -29.37 -3.57
C TYR A 152 0.72 -28.80 -2.65
N TYR A 153 -0.09 -27.87 -3.16
CA TYR A 153 -1.45 -27.78 -2.66
C TYR A 153 -2.15 -29.05 -3.14
N PRO A 154 -2.50 -30.02 -2.28
CA PRO A 154 -3.27 -31.17 -2.72
C PRO A 154 -4.68 -30.66 -3.03
N GLY A 155 -4.99 -30.46 -4.33
CA GLY A 155 -6.36 -30.21 -4.79
C GLY A 155 -6.66 -28.84 -5.44
N ILE A 156 -5.66 -28.03 -5.81
CA ILE A 156 -5.89 -26.77 -6.55
C ILE A 156 -5.01 -26.75 -7.81
N ASP A 157 -5.33 -27.60 -8.77
CA ASP A 157 -4.60 -27.72 -10.05
C ASP A 157 -4.99 -26.61 -11.07
N TRP A 158 -5.87 -25.68 -10.68
CA TRP A 158 -6.48 -24.70 -11.59
C TRP A 158 -5.96 -23.26 -11.44
N VAL A 159 -4.98 -23.00 -10.56
CA VAL A 159 -4.41 -21.65 -10.35
C VAL A 159 -2.89 -21.69 -10.41
N THR A 160 -2.31 -20.91 -11.33
CA THR A 160 -0.85 -20.74 -11.44
C THR A 160 -0.30 -19.82 -10.32
N LYS A 161 1.00 -19.94 -10.00
CA LYS A 161 1.64 -19.10 -8.95
C LYS A 161 1.49 -17.61 -9.24
N ASP A 162 1.53 -17.23 -10.52
CA ASP A 162 1.40 -15.85 -10.99
C ASP A 162 -0.03 -15.30 -10.80
N GLU A 163 -1.05 -16.13 -11.04
CA GLU A 163 -2.44 -15.77 -10.80
C GLU A 163 -2.71 -15.60 -9.31
N LEU A 164 -2.22 -16.51 -8.48
CA LEU A 164 -2.37 -16.43 -7.02
C LEU A 164 -1.70 -15.15 -6.47
N PHE A 165 -0.55 -14.79 -7.02
CA PHE A 165 0.14 -13.55 -6.71
C PHE A 165 -0.66 -12.32 -7.16
N ALA A 166 -1.18 -12.30 -8.39
CA ALA A 166 -2.02 -11.22 -8.90
C ALA A 166 -3.29 -11.04 -8.04
N TRP A 167 -3.91 -12.13 -7.60
CA TRP A 167 -5.10 -12.08 -6.76
C TRP A 167 -4.78 -11.54 -5.36
N ALA A 168 -3.64 -11.91 -4.79
CA ALA A 168 -3.24 -11.40 -3.48
C ALA A 168 -2.80 -9.92 -3.55
N PHE A 169 -2.04 -9.53 -4.57
CA PHE A 169 -1.47 -8.19 -4.70
C PHE A 169 -2.48 -7.14 -5.19
N LEU A 170 -3.34 -7.49 -6.14
CA LEU A 170 -4.35 -6.59 -6.72
C LEU A 170 -5.76 -6.94 -6.24
N GLY A 171 -6.11 -8.22 -6.20
CA GLY A 171 -7.46 -8.67 -5.88
C GLY A 171 -7.90 -8.33 -4.45
N LEU A 172 -7.08 -8.64 -3.44
CA LEU A 172 -7.42 -8.36 -2.04
C LEU A 172 -7.56 -6.85 -1.74
N PRO A 173 -6.63 -5.96 -2.16
CA PRO A 173 -6.82 -4.52 -1.99
C PRO A 173 -8.01 -3.96 -2.78
N ALA A 174 -8.24 -4.43 -4.02
CA ALA A 174 -9.39 -4.02 -4.81
C ALA A 174 -10.72 -4.42 -4.16
N LEU A 175 -10.80 -5.65 -3.62
CA LEU A 175 -11.96 -6.14 -2.89
C LEU A 175 -12.21 -5.31 -1.63
N GLY A 176 -11.16 -4.96 -0.88
CA GLY A 176 -11.32 -4.07 0.28
C GLY A 176 -11.78 -2.67 -0.07
N ALA A 177 -11.30 -2.10 -1.19
CA ALA A 177 -11.80 -0.83 -1.71
C ALA A 177 -13.29 -0.92 -2.06
N LEU A 178 -13.72 -2.00 -2.74
CA LEU A 178 -15.13 -2.24 -3.06
C LEU A 178 -15.99 -2.38 -1.80
N LEU A 179 -15.55 -3.17 -0.82
CA LEU A 179 -16.26 -3.32 0.45
C LEU A 179 -16.36 -2.00 1.21
N GLN A 180 -15.31 -1.16 1.14
CA GLN A 180 -15.31 0.16 1.75
C GLN A 180 -16.34 1.10 1.08
N ILE A 181 -16.47 1.04 -0.25
CA ILE A 181 -17.49 1.78 -1.01
C ILE A 181 -18.89 1.27 -0.68
N LEU A 182 -19.11 -0.04 -0.68
CA LEU A 182 -20.40 -0.66 -0.35
C LEU A 182 -20.85 -0.32 1.07
N TRP A 183 -19.92 -0.36 2.03
CA TRP A 183 -20.20 0.02 3.41
C TRP A 183 -20.60 1.49 3.53
N TRP A 184 -19.93 2.37 2.78
CA TRP A 184 -20.27 3.79 2.73
C TRP A 184 -21.67 4.02 2.12
N LEU A 185 -21.98 3.38 0.99
CA LEU A 185 -23.30 3.43 0.35
C LEU A 185 -24.40 2.92 1.30
N ARG A 186 -24.16 1.80 1.99
CA ARG A 186 -25.10 1.22 2.95
C ARG A 186 -25.36 2.14 4.15
N ARG A 187 -24.34 2.85 4.64
CA ARG A 187 -24.52 3.85 5.70
C ARG A 187 -25.31 5.05 5.22
N ARG A 188 -25.01 5.56 4.03
CA ARG A 188 -25.71 6.71 3.44
C ARG A 188 -27.21 6.44 3.27
N ASN A 189 -27.57 5.26 2.78
CA ASN A 189 -28.97 4.85 2.60
C ASN A 189 -29.73 4.57 3.90
N ARG A 190 -29.05 4.45 5.05
CA ARG A 190 -29.70 4.33 6.37
C ARG A 190 -29.95 5.67 7.04
N THR A 191 -29.29 6.73 6.56
CA THR A 191 -29.38 8.09 7.09
C THR A 191 -30.19 9.04 6.21
N ALA A 192 -30.64 8.58 5.04
CA ALA A 192 -31.58 9.26 4.15
C ALA A 192 -32.98 8.67 4.34
#